data_AF-A0AAU5RRL0-F1
#
_entry.id   AF-A0AAU5RRL0-F1
#
_cell.length_a   1.000
_cell.length_b   1.000
_cell.length_c   1.000
_cell.angle_alpha   90.00
_cell.angle_beta   90.00
_cell.angle_gamma   90.00
#
_symmetry.space_group_name_H-M   'P 1'
#
loop_
_entity.id
_entity.type
_entity.pdbx_description
1 polymer ?
#
loop_
_entity_poly.entity_id
_entity_poly.type
_entity_poly.pdbx_seq_one_letter_code
_entity_poly.pdbx_strand_id
1 'polypeptide(L)'
;MGQVNRPGVGGGGRTDIHIQAATAPDDPAPVTIFLECKGCWNPTLPTALTDQLVARYLRHSRTAGILLVGFFDCDIWDTNRRPVCSPAHSREQIEQQQHQQATAHRLPVQAKVLDCRPPGQQT
;
A
#
# COMPACT_ATOMS: atom_id res chain seq x y z
N MET A 1 17.49 12.08 8.76
CA MET A 1 16.31 11.27 9.14
C MET A 1 16.76 9.83 9.23
N GLY A 2 16.89 9.30 10.44
CA GLY A 2 17.43 7.95 10.66
C GLY A 2 16.34 6.90 10.46
N GLN A 3 16.54 6.02 9.48
CA GLN A 3 15.73 4.81 9.33
C GLN A 3 16.04 3.89 10.51
N VAL A 4 15.05 3.63 11.36
CA VAL A 4 15.19 2.66 12.45
C VAL A 4 15.19 1.26 11.83
N ASN A 5 16.38 0.67 11.70
CA ASN A 5 16.54 -0.71 11.29
C ASN A 5 16.22 -1.59 12.50
N ARG A 6 14.99 -2.11 12.59
CA ARG A 6 14.68 -3.17 13.57
C ARG A 6 15.26 -4.48 13.05
N PRO A 7 16.11 -5.19 13.82
CA PRO A 7 16.53 -6.53 13.45
C PRO A 7 15.27 -7.41 13.38
N GLY A 8 14.96 -7.85 12.16
CA GLY A 8 13.80 -8.67 11.88
C GLY A 8 13.91 -10.00 12.59
N VAL A 9 12.83 -10.39 13.25
CA VAL A 9 12.56 -11.81 13.51
C VAL A 9 12.50 -12.49 12.14
N GLY A 10 13.55 -13.26 11.83
CA GLY A 10 13.71 -14.22 10.74
C GLY A 10 12.85 -14.07 9.47
N GLY A 11 13.48 -13.62 8.38
CA GLY A 11 13.17 -14.08 7.01
C GLY A 11 11.87 -13.62 6.31
N GLY A 12 10.97 -12.89 6.99
CA GLY A 12 9.72 -12.40 6.39
C GLY A 12 9.87 -11.02 5.73
N GLY A 13 9.26 -10.81 4.55
CA GLY A 13 9.48 -9.66 3.68
C GLY A 13 9.39 -8.26 4.33
N ARG A 14 10.00 -7.27 3.68
CA ARG A 14 9.93 -5.85 4.05
C ARG A 14 8.65 -5.23 3.49
N THR A 15 7.72 -4.86 4.38
CA THR A 15 6.63 -3.91 4.06
C THR A 15 7.21 -2.50 4.10
N ASP A 16 6.60 -1.54 3.41
CA ASP A 16 7.10 -0.16 3.43
C ASP A 16 6.99 0.51 4.80
N ILE A 17 5.85 0.36 5.50
CA ILE A 17 5.66 0.90 6.85
C ILE A 17 5.03 -0.15 7.76
N HIS A 18 5.64 -0.36 8.93
CA HIS A 18 5.15 -1.25 9.98
C HIS A 18 4.86 -0.43 11.24
N ILE A 19 3.59 -0.43 11.65
CA ILE A 19 3.11 0.27 12.83
C ILE A 19 2.70 -0.75 13.88
N GLN A 20 3.18 -0.58 15.11
CA GLN A 20 2.67 -1.29 16.28
C GLN A 20 2.00 -0.27 17.19
N ALA A 21 0.69 -0.43 17.38
CA ALA A 21 -0.10 0.41 18.26
C ALA A 21 -0.39 -0.34 19.56
N ALA A 22 -0.09 0.30 20.69
CA ALA A 22 -0.55 -0.19 21.98
C ALA A 22 -2.08 -0.14 22.03
N THR A 23 -2.68 -1.17 22.59
CA THR A 23 -4.11 -1.19 22.89
C THR A 23 -4.39 -0.60 24.26
N ALA A 24 -5.67 -0.60 24.67
CA ALA A 24 -6.08 -0.11 25.99
C ALA A 24 -5.19 -0.71 27.10
N PRO A 25 -4.99 -0.01 28.23
CA PRO A 25 -4.07 -0.44 29.30
C PRO A 25 -4.31 -1.88 29.78
N ASP A 26 -5.55 -2.35 29.66
CA ASP A 26 -6.01 -3.65 30.13
C ASP A 26 -5.79 -4.79 29.11
N ASP A 27 -5.39 -4.46 27.87
CA ASP A 27 -5.03 -5.42 26.83
C ASP A 27 -3.56 -5.18 26.42
N PRO A 28 -2.62 -6.04 26.86
CA PRO A 28 -1.20 -5.83 26.63
C PRO A 28 -0.75 -6.19 25.20
N ALA A 29 -1.59 -6.84 24.39
CA ALA A 29 -1.16 -7.30 23.07
C ALA A 29 -1.28 -6.17 22.02
N PRO A 30 -0.21 -5.78 21.30
CA PRO A 30 -0.30 -4.70 20.33
C PRO A 30 -1.15 -5.08 19.11
N VAL A 31 -1.76 -4.09 18.47
CA VAL A 31 -2.29 -4.22 17.11
C VAL A 31 -1.19 -3.84 16.13
N THR A 32 -1.01 -4.64 15.08
CA THR A 32 0.00 -4.40 14.06
C THR A 32 -0.64 -3.97 12.75
N ILE A 33 -0.20 -2.85 12.19
CA ILE A 33 -0.69 -2.34 10.90
C ILE A 33 0.48 -2.33 9.91
N PHE A 34 0.26 -2.96 8.76
CA PHE A 34 1.22 -2.99 7.64
C PHE A 34 0.72 -2.06 6.54
N LEU A 35 1.58 -1.17 6.05
CA LEU A 35 1.30 -0.38 4.87
C LEU A 35 2.25 -0.79 3.75
N GLU A 36 1.65 -1.00 2.59
CA GLU A 36 2.35 -1.24 1.34
C GLU A 36 2.06 -0.08 0.40
N CYS A 37 3.10 0.52 -0.17
CA CYS A 37 3.03 1.68 -1.02
C CYS A 37 3.34 1.28 -2.46
N LYS A 38 2.44 1.65 -3.39
CA LYS A 38 2.67 1.46 -4.82
C LYS A 38 2.42 2.77 -5.58
N GLY A 39 3.10 2.96 -6.70
CA GLY A 39 2.69 3.97 -7.68
C GLY A 39 1.68 3.38 -8.65
N CYS A 40 0.82 4.22 -9.24
CA CYS A 40 -0.10 3.83 -10.33
C CYS A 40 0.62 3.18 -11.53
N TRP A 41 1.89 3.51 -11.73
CA TRP A 41 2.79 2.96 -12.75
C TRP A 41 3.34 1.57 -12.42
N ASN A 42 3.15 1.07 -11.20
CA ASN A 42 3.80 -0.17 -10.77
C ASN A 42 3.06 -1.39 -11.36
N PRO A 43 3.76 -2.28 -12.11
CA PRO A 43 3.12 -3.41 -12.78
C PRO A 43 2.51 -4.43 -11.82
N THR A 44 2.92 -4.43 -10.54
CA THR A 44 2.37 -5.32 -9.51
C THR A 44 1.17 -4.72 -8.78
N LEU A 45 0.80 -3.46 -9.05
CA LEU A 45 -0.34 -2.80 -8.42
C LEU A 45 -1.64 -3.63 -8.51
N PRO A 46 -1.96 -4.31 -9.64
CA PRO A 46 -3.19 -5.09 -9.75
C PRO A 46 -3.29 -6.25 -8.74
N THR A 47 -2.20 -6.72 -8.14
CA THR A 47 -2.24 -7.84 -7.19
C THR A 47 -1.58 -7.53 -5.85
N ALA A 48 -0.96 -6.36 -5.67
CA ALA A 48 -0.17 -6.00 -4.48
C ALA A 48 -0.95 -6.16 -3.16
N LEU A 49 -2.24 -5.79 -3.12
CA LEU A 49 -3.07 -5.97 -1.92
C LEU A 49 -3.13 -7.44 -1.50
N THR A 50 -3.35 -8.34 -2.47
CA THR A 50 -3.51 -9.78 -2.19
C THR A 50 -2.15 -10.44 -1.95
N ASP A 51 -1.20 -10.25 -2.86
CA ASP A 51 0.07 -11.01 -2.87
C ASP A 51 1.09 -10.51 -1.84
N GLN A 52 1.01 -9.22 -1.48
CA GLN A 52 2.02 -8.58 -0.64
C GLN A 52 1.45 -8.27 0.75
N LEU A 53 0.27 -7.67 0.86
CA LEU A 53 -0.34 -7.42 2.17
C LEU A 53 -0.99 -8.67 2.77
N VAL A 54 -2.04 -9.18 2.12
CA VAL A 54 -2.84 -10.30 2.66
C VAL A 54 -1.99 -11.55 2.81
N ALA A 55 -1.31 -11.97 1.75
CA ALA A 55 -0.60 -13.23 1.73
C ALA A 55 0.66 -13.26 2.60
N ARG A 56 1.23 -12.10 3.01
CA ARG A 56 2.46 -12.07 3.81
C ARG A 56 2.23 -11.66 5.25
N TYR A 57 1.34 -10.69 5.48
CA TYR A 57 1.25 -10.03 6.79
C TYR A 57 -0.06 -10.31 7.51
N LEU A 58 -1.19 -10.36 6.79
CA LEU A 58 -2.52 -10.44 7.42
C LEU A 58 -2.99 -11.86 7.76
N ARG A 59 -2.05 -12.82 7.85
CA ARG A 59 -2.33 -14.20 8.25
C ARG A 59 -2.37 -14.40 9.77
N HIS A 60 -1.94 -13.40 10.53
CA HIS A 60 -1.86 -13.47 11.99
C HIS A 60 -3.03 -12.72 12.63
N SER A 61 -3.33 -13.01 13.89
CA SER A 61 -4.33 -12.26 14.64
C SER A 61 -3.83 -10.84 14.93
N ARG A 62 -4.77 -9.91 15.14
CA ARG A 62 -4.49 -8.50 15.48
C ARG A 62 -3.64 -7.74 14.44
N THR A 63 -3.71 -8.17 13.18
CA THR A 63 -3.07 -7.47 12.06
C THR A 63 -4.08 -6.76 11.18
N ALA A 64 -3.75 -5.58 10.68
CA ALA A 64 -4.49 -4.85 9.65
C ALA A 64 -3.56 -4.34 8.55
N GLY A 65 -4.12 -4.02 7.38
CA GLY A 65 -3.35 -3.64 6.20
C GLY A 65 -3.91 -2.43 5.46
N ILE A 66 -3.03 -1.60 4.90
CA ILE A 66 -3.40 -0.53 3.98
C ILE A 66 -2.52 -0.60 2.74
N LEU A 67 -3.13 -0.79 1.57
CA LEU A 67 -2.46 -0.49 0.30
C LEU A 67 -2.61 1.01 0.03
N LEU A 68 -1.51 1.75 0.04
CA LEU A 68 -1.47 3.16 -0.34
C LEU A 68 -0.95 3.28 -1.78
N VAL A 69 -1.77 3.83 -2.66
CA VAL A 69 -1.42 4.04 -4.07
C VAL A 69 -1.18 5.51 -4.33
N GLY A 70 0.02 5.87 -4.77
CA GLY A 70 0.29 7.20 -5.31
C GLY A 70 -0.15 7.27 -6.77
N PHE A 71 -1.12 8.13 -7.07
CA PHE A 71 -1.56 8.43 -8.43
C PHE A 71 -0.76 9.60 -8.99
N PHE A 72 0.03 9.34 -10.03
CA PHE A 72 0.88 10.33 -10.69
C PHE A 72 0.40 10.56 -12.11
N ASP A 73 0.60 11.78 -12.60
CA ASP A 73 0.55 12.05 -14.03
C ASP A 73 1.86 11.49 -14.61
N CYS A 74 1.74 10.33 -15.23
CA CYS A 74 2.87 9.66 -15.85
C CYS A 74 3.22 10.26 -17.23
N ASP A 75 2.29 10.98 -17.86
CA ASP A 75 2.47 11.52 -19.21
C ASP A 75 3.46 12.69 -19.20
N ILE A 76 3.60 13.37 -18.06
CA ILE A 76 4.59 14.43 -17.85
C ILE A 76 6.00 13.90 -17.51
N TRP A 77 6.20 12.59 -17.43
CA TRP A 77 7.52 12.04 -17.10
C TRP A 77 8.43 11.98 -18.34
N ASP A 78 9.70 12.36 -18.16
CA ASP A 78 10.73 12.18 -19.17
C ASP A 78 10.95 10.69 -19.47
N THR A 79 10.50 10.26 -20.65
CA THR A 79 10.53 8.88 -21.11
C THR A 79 11.94 8.33 -21.32
N ASN A 80 12.96 9.20 -21.40
CA ASN A 80 14.37 8.76 -21.42
C ASN A 80 14.88 8.35 -20.03
N ARG A 81 14.22 8.79 -18.96
CA ARG A 81 14.64 8.55 -17.57
C ARG A 81 13.75 7.56 -16.83
N ARG A 82 12.51 7.35 -17.28
CA ARG A 82 11.58 6.39 -16.68
C ARG A 82 10.86 5.60 -17.78
N PRO A 83 10.78 4.25 -17.65
CA PRO A 83 10.02 3.45 -18.59
C PRO A 83 8.56 3.93 -18.62
N VAL A 84 7.98 3.89 -19.82
CA VAL A 84 6.59 4.26 -20.09
C VAL A 84 5.67 3.62 -19.05
N CYS A 85 4.93 4.47 -18.34
CA CYS A 85 3.93 4.06 -17.37
C CYS A 85 2.82 3.29 -18.09
N SER A 86 2.63 2.02 -17.73
CA SER A 86 1.58 1.16 -18.28
C SER A 86 0.59 0.84 -17.17
N PRO A 87 -0.73 0.76 -17.43
CA PRO A 87 -1.57 1.42 -18.45
C PRO A 87 -2.23 2.72 -17.94
N ALA A 88 -2.84 3.47 -18.85
CA ALA A 88 -3.70 4.63 -18.61
C ALA A 88 -4.95 4.25 -17.80
N HIS A 89 -4.80 4.11 -16.48
CA HIS A 89 -5.92 4.01 -15.56
C HIS A 89 -6.24 5.41 -15.04
N SER A 90 -7.52 5.76 -14.98
CA SER A 90 -7.95 6.90 -14.19
C SER A 90 -7.77 6.61 -12.70
N ARG A 91 -7.67 7.67 -11.88
CA ARG A 91 -7.65 7.55 -10.42
C ARG A 91 -8.84 6.71 -9.93
N GLU A 92 -10.03 6.97 -10.48
CA GLU A 92 -11.28 6.28 -10.16
C GLU A 92 -11.23 4.79 -10.47
N GLN A 93 -10.64 4.38 -11.60
CA GLN A 93 -10.48 2.97 -11.96
C GLN A 93 -9.59 2.24 -10.95
N ILE A 94 -8.49 2.88 -10.51
CA ILE A 94 -7.61 2.32 -9.48
C ILE A 94 -8.35 2.23 -8.15
N GLU A 95 -9.06 3.29 -7.74
CA GLU A 95 -9.86 3.30 -6.51
C GLU A 95 -10.87 2.16 -6.52
N GLN A 96 -11.64 2.01 -7.60
CA GLN A 96 -12.67 0.98 -7.73
C GLN A 96 -12.06 -0.44 -7.70
N GLN A 97 -11.01 -0.68 -8.50
CA GLN A 97 -10.37 -2.00 -8.57
C GLN A 97 -9.78 -2.42 -7.21
N GLN A 98 -9.07 -1.51 -6.54
CA GLN A 98 -8.43 -1.81 -5.27
C GLN A 98 -9.45 -1.91 -4.12
N HIS A 99 -10.54 -1.15 -4.18
CA HIS A 99 -11.65 -1.28 -3.23
C HIS A 99 -12.37 -2.63 -3.39
N GLN A 100 -12.62 -3.07 -4.63
CA GLN A 100 -13.20 -4.39 -4.91
C GLN A 100 -12.30 -5.52 -4.39
N GLN A 101 -10.98 -5.41 -4.56
CA GLN A 101 -10.05 -6.39 -3.99
C GLN A 101 -10.08 -6.39 -2.46
N ALA A 102 -10.03 -5.21 -1.82
CA ALA A 102 -10.07 -5.11 -0.36
C ALA A 102 -11.35 -5.72 0.22
N THR A 103 -12.51 -5.45 -0.39
CA THR A 103 -13.82 -5.95 0.06
C THR A 103 -14.03 -7.44 -0.21
N ALA A 104 -13.34 -8.01 -1.20
CA ALA A 104 -13.34 -9.45 -1.43
C ALA A 104 -12.66 -10.24 -0.30
N HIS A 105 -11.74 -9.60 0.44
CA HIS A 105 -11.09 -10.20 1.60
C HIS A 105 -11.90 -9.95 2.87
N ARG A 106 -12.17 -11.01 3.65
CA ARG A 106 -12.79 -10.89 5.00
C ARG A 106 -11.75 -10.55 6.07
N LEU A 107 -10.84 -9.64 5.76
CA LEU A 107 -9.73 -9.21 6.62
C LEU A 107 -9.79 -7.69 6.82
N PRO A 108 -9.21 -7.13 7.89
CA PRO A 108 -9.12 -5.70 8.11
C PRO A 108 -8.07 -5.07 7.17
N VAL A 109 -8.37 -5.04 5.88
CA VAL A 109 -7.53 -4.47 4.82
C VAL A 109 -8.29 -3.37 4.08
N GLN A 110 -7.61 -2.28 3.75
CA GLN A 110 -8.14 -1.20 2.94
C GLN A 110 -7.17 -0.82 1.82
N ALA A 111 -7.71 -0.21 0.77
CA ALA A 111 -6.92 0.50 -0.22
C ALA A 111 -7.24 1.99 -0.18
N LYS A 112 -6.22 2.83 -0.35
CA LYS A 112 -6.34 4.28 -0.44
C LYS A 112 -5.51 4.78 -1.61
N VAL A 113 -6.08 5.69 -2.38
CA VAL A 113 -5.39 6.35 -3.49
C VAL A 113 -5.13 7.80 -3.10
N LEU A 114 -3.89 8.25 -3.22
CA LEU A 114 -3.46 9.60 -3.01
C LEU A 114 -3.19 10.25 -4.37
N ASP A 115 -3.82 11.40 -4.64
CA ASP A 115 -3.55 12.18 -5.84
C ASP A 115 -2.21 12.91 -5.68
N CYS A 116 -1.17 12.39 -6.31
CA CYS A 116 0.20 12.91 -6.27
C CYS A 116 0.55 13.73 -7.53
N ARG A 117 -0.44 14.12 -8.34
CA ARG A 117 -0.22 15.04 -9.45
C ARG A 117 0.23 16.42 -8.94
N PRO A 118 0.99 17.20 -9.73
CA PRO A 118 1.38 18.55 -9.35
C PRO A 118 0.17 19.43 -8.98
N PRO A 119 0.34 20.39 -8.06
CA PRO A 119 -0.70 21.37 -7.75
C PRO A 119 -1.21 22.06 -9.04
N GLY A 120 -2.53 22.22 -9.16
CA GLY A 120 -3.17 22.75 -10.37
C GLY A 120 -3.56 21.69 -11.42
N GLN A 121 -3.16 20.44 -11.24
CA GLN A 121 -3.63 19.30 -12.04
C GLN A 121 -4.48 18.30 -11.24
N GLN A 122 -4.61 18.51 -9.93
CA GLN A 122 -5.50 17.72 -9.07
C GLN A 122 -6.95 18.16 -9.31
N THR A 123 -7.85 17.21 -9.53
CA THR A 123 -9.29 17.38 -9.75
C THR A 123 -10.09 16.73 -8.63
#